data_AF-A0A352MU88-F1
#
_entry.id   AF-A0A352MU88-F1
#
_cell.length_a   1.000
_cell.length_b   1.000
_cell.length_c   1.000
_cell.angle_alpha   90.00
_cell.angle_beta   90.00
_cell.angle_gamma   90.00
#
_symmetry.space_group_name_H-M   'P 1'
#
loop_
_entity.id
_entity.type
_entity.pdbx_description
1 polymer ?
#
loop_
_entity_poly.entity_id
_entity_poly.type
_entity_poly.pdbx_seq_one_letter_code
_entity_poly.pdbx_strand_id
1 'polypeptide(L)'
;MNIYGWYEVLICVIIAGISYMIPIWLLTFQIKMRELEKENEVMQFQTIILMLMNIERISVETMLEWLERYSNIFKEPINKCLNNYESGAYEALEKLKEDVSYKDLIRIIEGLQAAVEKISIKEAFDELETEREFYKEKRKEANDRLIARKGLIGKAVGFTPMIILFVGYLIIPLIYVGIKSLSVSFSSLSM
;
A
#
# COMPACT_ATOMS: atom_id res chain seq x y z
N MET A 1 1.71 52.99 -4.71
CA MET A 1 2.27 51.77 -5.32
C MET A 1 2.79 50.91 -4.18
N ASN A 2 1.90 50.16 -3.51
CA ASN A 2 2.32 49.22 -2.45
C ASN A 2 2.72 47.92 -3.13
N ILE A 3 4.02 47.82 -3.35
CA ILE A 3 4.69 46.72 -4.04
C ILE A 3 4.85 45.60 -3.00
N TYR A 4 3.87 44.68 -2.95
CA TYR A 4 3.79 43.46 -2.13
C TYR A 4 3.65 43.64 -0.60
N GLY A 5 2.68 42.94 -0.02
CA GLY A 5 2.57 42.80 1.44
C GLY A 5 3.62 41.80 1.96
N TRP A 6 4.18 42.03 3.15
CA TRP A 6 5.14 41.10 3.78
C TRP A 6 4.60 39.66 3.90
N TYR A 7 3.27 39.50 3.96
CA TYR A 7 2.58 38.22 3.95
C TYR A 7 2.72 37.47 2.60
N GLU A 8 2.75 38.17 1.47
CA GLU A 8 2.86 37.57 0.13
C GLU A 8 4.24 36.98 -0.10
N VAL A 9 5.29 37.69 0.36
CA VAL A 9 6.66 37.20 0.34
C VAL A 9 6.80 35.92 1.17
N LEU A 10 6.18 35.88 2.35
CA LEU A 10 6.20 34.71 3.23
C LEU A 10 5.50 33.49 2.59
N ILE A 11 4.36 33.71 1.92
CA ILE A 11 3.66 32.66 1.18
C ILE A 11 4.52 32.12 0.03
N CYS A 12 5.18 32.99 -0.74
CA CYS A 12 6.07 32.58 -1.82
C CYS A 12 7.25 31.71 -1.31
N VAL A 13 7.83 32.07 -0.16
CA VAL A 13 8.91 31.28 0.47
C VAL A 13 8.41 29.89 0.90
N ILE A 14 7.21 29.80 1.47
CA ILE A 14 6.61 28.50 1.83
C ILE A 14 6.35 27.64 0.59
N ILE A 15 5.75 28.22 -0.46
CA ILE A 15 5.44 27.49 -1.70
C ILE A 15 6.74 27.03 -2.38
N ALA A 16 7.79 27.85 -2.40
CA ALA A 16 9.09 27.48 -2.92
C ALA A 16 9.71 26.30 -2.14
N GLY A 17 9.61 26.32 -0.81
CA GLY A 17 10.05 25.21 0.05
C GLY A 17 9.30 23.91 -0.22
N ILE A 18 7.97 23.98 -0.40
CA ILE A 18 7.15 22.79 -0.74
C ILE A 18 7.51 22.28 -2.14
N SER A 19 7.65 23.20 -3.11
CA SER A 19 7.96 22.87 -4.51
C SER A 19 9.29 22.13 -4.66
N TYR A 20 10.27 22.47 -3.83
CA TYR A 20 11.55 21.76 -3.77
C TYR A 20 11.41 20.30 -3.31
N MET A 21 10.42 19.98 -2.47
CA MET A 21 10.19 18.63 -1.93
C MET A 21 9.35 17.73 -2.87
N ILE A 22 8.57 18.33 -3.78
CA ILE A 22 7.73 17.61 -4.77
C ILE A 22 8.50 16.51 -5.54
N PRO A 23 9.70 16.74 -6.12
CA PRO A 23 10.40 15.69 -6.88
C PRO A 23 10.77 14.50 -6.01
N ILE A 24 11.14 14.73 -4.74
CA ILE A 24 11.46 13.65 -3.79
C ILE A 24 10.21 12.82 -3.51
N TRP A 25 9.06 13.48 -3.31
CA TRP A 25 7.79 12.78 -3.09
C TRP A 25 7.37 11.96 -4.31
N LEU A 26 7.51 12.51 -5.51
CA LEU A 26 7.24 11.79 -6.76
C LEU A 26 8.10 10.52 -6.88
N LEU A 27 9.40 10.61 -6.56
CA LEU A 27 10.29 9.45 -6.58
C LEU A 27 9.86 8.39 -5.56
N THR A 28 9.56 8.78 -4.32
CA THR A 28 9.08 7.83 -3.30
C THR A 28 7.76 7.18 -3.70
N PHE A 29 6.87 7.94 -4.35
CA PHE A 29 5.61 7.43 -4.87
C PHE A 29 5.83 6.41 -6.00
N GLN A 30 6.73 6.70 -6.95
CA GLN A 30 7.07 5.77 -8.03
C GLN A 30 7.64 4.45 -7.51
N ILE A 31 8.55 4.50 -6.53
CA ILE A 31 9.09 3.28 -5.89
C ILE A 31 7.95 2.46 -5.28
N LYS A 32 7.03 3.12 -4.58
CA LYS A 32 5.90 2.45 -3.95
C LYS A 32 4.93 1.84 -4.98
N MET A 33 4.66 2.56 -6.07
CA MET A 33 3.84 2.06 -7.16
C MET A 33 4.47 0.82 -7.81
N ARG A 34 5.77 0.83 -8.06
CA ARG A 34 6.48 -0.31 -8.64
C ARG A 34 6.48 -1.53 -7.71
N GLU A 35 6.52 -1.33 -6.40
CA GLU A 35 6.36 -2.42 -5.43
C GLU A 35 4.95 -3.03 -5.47
N LEU A 36 3.92 -2.19 -5.59
CA LEU A 36 2.53 -2.64 -5.74
C LEU A 36 2.29 -3.39 -7.05
N GLU A 37 2.93 -2.96 -8.14
CA GLU A 37 2.86 -3.66 -9.42
C GLU A 37 3.49 -5.06 -9.33
N LYS A 38 4.66 -5.19 -8.66
CA LYS A 38 5.28 -6.49 -8.38
C LYS A 38 4.36 -7.40 -7.55
N GLU A 39 3.77 -6.86 -6.48
CA GLU A 39 2.81 -7.59 -5.63
C GLU A 39 1.62 -8.09 -6.45
N ASN A 40 1.05 -7.24 -7.31
CA ASN A 40 -0.08 -7.60 -8.17
C ASN A 40 0.28 -8.69 -9.18
N GLU A 41 1.45 -8.61 -9.81
CA GLU A 41 1.92 -9.62 -10.76
C GLU A 41 2.13 -10.98 -10.08
N VAL A 42 2.73 -11.00 -8.88
CA VAL A 42 2.91 -12.25 -8.12
C VAL A 42 1.58 -12.84 -7.67
N MET A 43 0.60 -12.04 -7.23
CA MET A 43 -0.74 -12.53 -6.93
C MET A 43 -1.44 -13.14 -8.15
N GLN A 44 -1.18 -12.59 -9.35
CA GLN A 44 -1.66 -13.16 -10.59
C GLN A 44 -1.00 -14.52 -10.88
N PHE A 45 0.31 -14.64 -10.68
CA PHE A 45 1.03 -15.91 -10.79
C PHE A 45 0.48 -16.97 -9.84
N GLN A 46 0.29 -16.63 -8.56
CA GLN A 46 -0.34 -17.52 -7.58
C GLN A 46 -1.72 -18.00 -8.06
N THR A 47 -2.54 -17.10 -8.61
CA THR A 47 -3.87 -17.46 -9.13
C THR A 47 -3.78 -18.41 -10.33
N ILE A 48 -2.83 -18.18 -11.24
CA ILE A 48 -2.58 -19.06 -12.38
C ILE A 48 -2.13 -20.44 -11.88
N ILE A 49 -1.17 -20.51 -10.98
CA ILE A 49 -0.65 -21.76 -10.42
C ILE A 49 -1.77 -22.55 -9.73
N LEU A 50 -2.62 -21.90 -8.93
CA LEU A 50 -3.78 -22.56 -8.29
C LEU A 50 -4.76 -23.16 -9.30
N MET A 51 -4.97 -22.50 -10.45
CA MET A 51 -5.80 -23.07 -11.51
C MET A 51 -5.10 -24.26 -12.19
N LEU A 52 -3.79 -24.15 -12.44
CA LEU A 52 -3.00 -25.13 -13.17
C LEU A 52 -2.68 -26.39 -12.35
N MET A 53 -2.42 -26.27 -11.03
CA MET A 53 -2.06 -27.39 -10.16
C MET A 53 -3.18 -28.45 -10.02
N ASN A 54 -4.42 -28.08 -10.35
CA ASN A 54 -5.57 -28.99 -10.37
C ASN A 54 -5.64 -29.84 -11.65
N ILE A 55 -4.77 -29.60 -12.63
CA ILE A 55 -4.71 -30.36 -13.88
C ILE A 55 -3.74 -31.54 -13.69
N GLU A 56 -4.23 -32.78 -13.83
CA GLU A 56 -3.50 -34.01 -13.50
C GLU A 56 -2.18 -34.23 -14.26
N ARG A 57 -1.98 -33.59 -15.42
CA ARG A 57 -0.82 -33.81 -16.29
C ARG A 57 -0.19 -32.51 -16.77
N ILE A 58 -0.01 -31.55 -15.87
CA ILE A 58 0.72 -30.32 -16.20
C ILE A 58 2.21 -30.45 -15.84
N SER A 59 3.08 -29.90 -16.69
CA SER A 59 4.52 -29.83 -16.42
C SER A 59 4.88 -28.45 -15.85
N VAL A 60 6.00 -28.39 -15.14
CA VAL A 60 6.55 -27.12 -14.62
C VAL A 60 6.92 -26.16 -15.76
N GLU A 61 7.39 -26.69 -16.89
CA GLU A 61 7.66 -25.92 -18.11
C GLU A 61 6.42 -25.21 -18.63
N THR A 62 5.30 -25.94 -18.78
CA THR A 62 4.03 -25.35 -19.21
C THR A 62 3.55 -24.30 -18.21
N MET A 63 3.76 -24.51 -16.91
CA MET A 63 3.44 -23.47 -15.92
C MET A 63 4.30 -22.22 -16.14
N LEU A 64 5.61 -22.36 -16.36
CA LEU A 64 6.50 -21.23 -16.66
C LEU A 64 6.09 -20.49 -17.95
N GLU A 65 5.66 -21.18 -19.01
CA GLU A 65 5.14 -20.55 -20.22
C GLU A 65 3.89 -19.69 -19.95
N TRP A 66 2.99 -20.18 -19.09
CA TRP A 66 1.82 -19.42 -18.65
C TRP A 66 2.24 -18.19 -17.82
N LEU A 67 3.21 -18.34 -16.92
CA LEU A 67 3.74 -17.22 -16.15
C LEU A 67 4.39 -16.18 -17.07
N GLU A 68 5.19 -16.59 -18.06
CA GLU A 68 5.82 -15.69 -19.03
C GLU A 68 4.77 -14.92 -19.82
N ARG A 69 3.71 -15.59 -20.29
CA ARG A 69 2.63 -14.98 -21.07
C ARG A 69 1.90 -13.88 -20.30
N TYR A 70 1.72 -14.05 -19.00
CA TYR A 70 1.01 -13.11 -18.13
C TYR A 70 1.93 -12.15 -17.36
N SER A 71 3.25 -12.30 -17.49
CA SER A 71 4.23 -11.45 -16.84
C SER A 71 4.44 -10.12 -17.56
N ASN A 72 4.82 -9.11 -16.80
CA ASN A 72 5.20 -7.79 -17.30
C ASN A 72 6.54 -7.35 -16.71
N ILE A 73 6.65 -7.29 -15.37
CA ILE A 73 7.88 -6.91 -14.66
C ILE A 73 8.87 -8.08 -14.63
N PHE A 74 8.39 -9.30 -14.44
CA PHE A 74 9.24 -10.49 -14.32
C PHE A 74 9.38 -11.26 -15.64
N LYS A 75 9.01 -10.64 -16.76
CA LYS A 75 9.01 -11.29 -18.07
C LYS A 75 10.40 -11.71 -18.55
N GLU A 76 11.34 -10.78 -18.49
CA GLU A 76 12.73 -11.03 -18.91
C GLU A 76 13.39 -12.19 -18.15
N PRO A 77 13.38 -12.23 -16.80
CA PRO A 77 13.98 -13.35 -16.08
C PRO A 77 13.26 -14.68 -16.34
N ILE A 78 11.92 -14.69 -16.46
CA ILE A 78 11.16 -15.92 -16.77
C ILE A 78 11.49 -16.42 -18.18
N ASN A 79 11.57 -15.53 -19.18
CA ASN A 79 11.93 -15.90 -20.55
C ASN A 79 13.36 -16.49 -20.62
N LYS A 80 14.31 -15.88 -19.89
CA LYS A 80 15.68 -16.41 -19.76
C LYS A 80 15.70 -17.80 -19.11
N CYS A 81 14.84 -18.05 -18.13
CA CYS A 81 14.65 -19.38 -17.53
C CYS A 81 14.14 -20.38 -18.57
N LEU A 82 13.06 -20.05 -19.30
CA LEU A 82 12.47 -20.91 -20.33
C LEU A 82 13.48 -21.29 -21.42
N ASN A 83 14.28 -20.32 -21.91
CA ASN A 83 15.29 -20.57 -22.94
C ASN A 83 16.39 -21.55 -22.51
N ASN A 84 16.66 -21.67 -21.20
CA ASN A 84 17.66 -22.59 -20.67
C ASN A 84 17.04 -23.84 -20.04
N TYR A 85 15.71 -23.97 -20.06
CA TYR A 85 14.98 -25.00 -19.32
C TYR A 85 15.29 -26.40 -19.87
N GLU A 86 15.36 -26.56 -21.19
CA GLU A 86 15.74 -27.82 -21.85
C GLU A 86 17.17 -28.28 -21.53
N SER A 87 18.06 -27.35 -21.18
CA SER A 87 19.45 -27.65 -20.82
C SER A 87 19.62 -28.11 -19.36
N GLY A 88 18.60 -27.86 -18.51
CA GLY A 88 18.61 -28.23 -17.11
C GLY A 88 17.52 -27.50 -16.32
N ALA A 89 16.39 -28.17 -16.06
CA ALA A 89 15.22 -27.57 -15.42
C ALA A 89 15.53 -26.96 -14.04
N TYR A 90 16.26 -27.69 -13.18
CA TYR A 90 16.60 -27.21 -11.83
C TYR A 90 17.56 -26.02 -11.87
N GLU A 91 18.61 -26.10 -12.69
CA GLU A 91 19.62 -25.04 -12.82
C GLU A 91 19.04 -23.76 -13.44
N ALA A 92 18.13 -23.89 -14.40
CA ALA A 92 17.40 -22.76 -14.98
C ALA A 92 16.56 -22.04 -13.92
N LEU A 93 15.84 -22.82 -13.08
CA LEU A 93 15.07 -22.27 -11.97
C LEU A 93 15.95 -21.65 -10.87
N GLU A 94 17.13 -22.20 -10.61
CA GLU A 94 18.07 -21.61 -9.64
C GLU A 94 18.58 -20.25 -10.12
N LYS A 95 18.93 -20.13 -11.42
CA LYS A 95 19.29 -18.84 -12.01
C LYS A 95 18.13 -17.84 -11.99
N LEU A 96 16.91 -18.30 -12.21
CA LEU A 96 15.71 -17.47 -12.08
C LEU A 96 15.55 -16.92 -10.65
N LYS A 97 15.82 -17.76 -9.64
CA LYS A 97 15.79 -17.37 -8.23
C LYS A 97 16.85 -16.31 -7.92
N GLU A 98 18.06 -16.44 -8.48
CA GLU A 98 19.15 -15.47 -8.31
C GLU A 98 18.89 -14.13 -9.02
N ASP A 99 18.25 -14.16 -10.20
CA ASP A 99 17.93 -12.96 -10.99
C ASP A 99 16.77 -12.12 -10.37
N VAL A 100 16.01 -12.69 -9.44
CA VAL A 100 14.83 -12.08 -8.81
C VAL A 100 15.12 -11.71 -7.36
N SER A 101 14.72 -10.49 -6.95
CA SER A 101 14.87 -10.00 -5.57
C SER A 101 13.58 -9.98 -4.75
N TYR A 102 12.43 -10.31 -5.36
CA TYR A 102 11.13 -10.25 -4.70
C TYR A 102 10.80 -11.57 -4.00
N LYS A 103 10.70 -11.53 -2.66
CA LYS A 103 10.61 -12.72 -1.80
C LYS A 103 9.45 -13.66 -2.14
N ASP A 104 8.27 -13.11 -2.43
CA ASP A 104 7.08 -13.92 -2.67
C ASP A 104 7.19 -14.66 -4.02
N LEU A 105 7.89 -14.08 -5.00
CA LEU A 105 8.21 -14.78 -6.24
C LEU A 105 9.29 -15.86 -6.03
N ILE A 106 10.28 -15.60 -5.18
CA ILE A 106 11.30 -16.60 -4.80
C ILE A 106 10.63 -17.85 -4.22
N ARG A 107 9.64 -17.71 -3.33
CA ARG A 107 8.87 -18.84 -2.78
C ARG A 107 8.15 -19.66 -3.85
N ILE A 108 7.57 -18.98 -4.84
CA ILE A 108 6.94 -19.66 -5.98
C ILE A 108 7.99 -20.47 -6.75
N ILE A 109 9.16 -19.88 -7.01
CA ILE A 109 10.26 -20.56 -7.72
C ILE A 109 10.76 -21.77 -6.93
N GLU A 110 10.92 -21.65 -5.62
CA GLU A 110 11.28 -22.77 -4.72
C GLU A 110 10.23 -23.89 -4.79
N GLY A 111 8.94 -23.56 -4.84
CA GLY A 111 7.85 -24.52 -5.08
C GLY A 111 7.95 -25.21 -6.44
N LEU A 112 8.27 -24.45 -7.50
CA LEU A 112 8.52 -25.03 -8.84
C LEU A 112 9.74 -25.96 -8.84
N GLN A 113 10.82 -25.60 -8.13
CA GLN A 113 12.01 -26.45 -7.98
C GLN A 113 11.67 -27.77 -7.29
N ALA A 114 10.91 -27.72 -6.19
CA ALA A 114 10.47 -28.92 -5.48
C ALA A 114 9.60 -29.84 -6.35
N ALA A 115 8.75 -29.25 -7.20
CA ALA A 115 7.93 -29.98 -8.17
C ALA A 115 8.74 -30.64 -9.31
N VAL A 116 9.88 -30.04 -9.70
CA VAL A 116 10.80 -30.63 -10.69
C VAL A 116 11.54 -31.84 -10.10
N GLU A 117 11.96 -31.77 -8.84
CA GLU A 117 12.84 -32.80 -8.27
C GLU A 117 12.10 -34.07 -7.84
N LYS A 118 11.02 -33.98 -7.03
CA LYS A 118 10.47 -35.18 -6.36
C LYS A 118 8.98 -35.18 -5.99
N ILE A 119 8.28 -34.05 -6.05
CA ILE A 119 6.94 -33.91 -5.47
C ILE A 119 5.93 -33.55 -6.56
N SER A 120 4.66 -33.95 -6.42
CA SER A 120 3.62 -33.50 -7.35
C SER A 120 3.42 -31.98 -7.28
N ILE A 121 3.06 -31.34 -8.38
CA ILE A 121 2.79 -29.88 -8.40
C ILE A 121 1.75 -29.50 -7.34
N LYS A 122 0.78 -30.38 -7.09
CA LYS A 122 -0.23 -30.15 -6.05
C LYS A 122 0.40 -30.03 -4.66
N GLU A 123 1.15 -31.03 -4.25
CA GLU A 123 1.83 -31.08 -2.94
C GLU A 123 2.87 -29.96 -2.79
N ALA A 124 3.55 -29.56 -3.87
CA ALA A 124 4.52 -28.46 -3.84
C ALA A 124 3.87 -27.08 -3.62
N PHE A 125 2.57 -26.95 -3.90
CA PHE A 125 1.83 -25.69 -3.80
C PHE A 125 0.65 -25.73 -2.82
N ASP A 126 0.52 -26.78 -1.99
CA ASP A 126 -0.54 -26.86 -0.97
C ASP A 126 -0.45 -25.70 0.05
N GLU A 127 0.75 -25.23 0.37
CA GLU A 127 0.95 -24.05 1.24
C GLU A 127 0.49 -22.73 0.59
N LEU A 128 0.49 -22.66 -0.74
CA LEU A 128 0.19 -21.44 -1.51
C LEU A 128 -1.30 -21.06 -1.40
N GLU A 129 -2.19 -22.04 -1.21
CA GLU A 129 -3.62 -21.79 -0.95
C GLU A 129 -3.81 -21.04 0.39
N THR A 130 -3.06 -21.45 1.43
CA THR A 130 -3.07 -20.79 2.74
C THR A 130 -2.45 -19.39 2.67
N GLU A 131 -1.35 -19.21 1.92
CA GLU A 131 -0.77 -17.88 1.69
C GLU A 131 -1.77 -16.93 1.02
N ARG A 132 -2.50 -17.39 -0.01
CA ARG A 132 -3.49 -16.56 -0.70
C ARG A 132 -4.61 -16.10 0.22
N GLU A 133 -5.12 -16.99 1.08
CA GLU A 133 -6.11 -16.62 2.09
C GLU A 133 -5.57 -15.54 3.04
N PHE A 134 -4.33 -15.71 3.52
CA PHE A 134 -3.66 -14.71 4.34
C PHE A 134 -3.52 -13.34 3.63
N TYR A 135 -3.12 -13.31 2.34
CA TYR A 135 -3.06 -12.06 1.57
C TYR A 135 -4.43 -11.41 1.41
N LYS A 136 -5.48 -12.21 1.20
CA LYS A 136 -6.86 -11.71 1.10
C LYS A 136 -7.32 -11.07 2.40
N GLU A 137 -7.07 -11.72 3.54
CA GLU A 137 -7.38 -11.17 4.86
C GLU A 137 -6.60 -9.90 5.16
N LYS A 138 -5.29 -9.89 4.88
CA LYS A 138 -4.43 -8.71 5.02
C LYS A 138 -4.93 -7.53 4.19
N ARG A 139 -5.38 -7.76 2.94
CA ARG A 139 -5.97 -6.71 2.09
C ARG A 139 -7.29 -6.19 2.65
N LYS A 140 -8.13 -7.06 3.18
CA LYS A 140 -9.38 -6.68 3.86
C LYS A 140 -9.11 -5.81 5.08
N GLU A 141 -8.19 -6.22 5.94
CA GLU A 141 -7.80 -5.47 7.13
C GLU A 141 -7.20 -4.09 6.76
N ALA A 142 -6.33 -4.04 5.75
CA ALA A 142 -5.77 -2.78 5.26
C ALA A 142 -6.87 -1.83 4.78
N ASN A 143 -7.87 -2.34 4.06
CA ASN A 143 -9.02 -1.56 3.60
C ASN A 143 -9.87 -1.05 4.78
N ASP A 144 -10.17 -1.90 5.76
CA ASP A 144 -10.93 -1.53 6.95
C ASP A 144 -10.21 -0.44 7.76
N ARG A 145 -8.88 -0.55 7.90
CA ARG A 145 -8.03 0.48 8.53
C ARG A 145 -8.06 1.80 7.76
N LEU A 146 -8.01 1.77 6.43
CA LEU A 146 -8.09 2.98 5.59
C LEU A 146 -9.46 3.65 5.71
N ILE A 147 -10.54 2.88 5.69
CA ILE A 147 -11.91 3.37 5.88
C ILE A 147 -12.05 4.00 7.27
N ALA A 148 -11.55 3.34 8.32
CA ALA A 148 -11.59 3.87 9.68
C ALA A 148 -10.86 5.22 9.79
N ARG A 149 -9.64 5.34 9.21
CA ARG A 149 -8.88 6.59 9.20
C ARG A 149 -9.60 7.70 8.44
N LYS A 150 -10.12 7.41 7.24
CA LYS A 150 -10.91 8.37 6.46
C LYS A 150 -12.20 8.78 7.20
N GLY A 151 -12.83 7.85 7.91
CA GLY A 151 -14.00 8.09 8.74
C GLY A 151 -13.71 9.02 9.92
N LEU A 152 -12.55 8.89 10.58
CA LEU A 152 -12.13 9.80 11.64
C LEU A 152 -11.90 11.23 11.12
N ILE A 153 -11.24 11.38 9.96
CA ILE A 153 -11.04 12.69 9.32
C ILE A 153 -12.38 13.30 8.93
N GLY A 154 -13.28 12.50 8.33
CA GLY A 154 -14.63 12.95 7.99
C GLY A 154 -15.43 13.42 9.21
N LYS A 155 -15.33 12.71 10.33
CA LYS A 155 -15.93 13.15 11.61
C LYS A 155 -15.32 14.45 12.09
N ALA A 156 -13.99 14.56 12.12
CA ALA A 156 -13.32 15.78 12.57
C ALA A 156 -13.73 16.99 11.71
N VAL A 157 -13.70 16.87 10.38
CA VAL A 157 -14.09 17.95 9.46
C VAL A 157 -15.58 18.30 9.59
N GLY A 158 -16.47 17.32 9.76
CA GLY A 158 -17.91 17.55 9.90
C GLY A 158 -18.30 18.20 11.23
N PHE A 159 -17.66 17.84 12.34
CA PHE A 159 -17.99 18.36 13.67
C PHE A 159 -17.24 19.65 14.04
N THR A 160 -16.10 19.94 13.39
CA THR A 160 -15.30 21.14 13.70
C THR A 160 -16.08 22.45 13.56
N PRO A 161 -16.80 22.73 12.45
CA PRO A 161 -17.56 23.97 12.31
C PRO A 161 -18.67 24.10 13.36
N MET A 162 -19.36 23.00 13.65
CA MET A 162 -20.43 22.97 14.66
C MET A 162 -19.87 23.26 16.06
N ILE A 163 -18.75 22.62 16.45
CA ILE A 163 -18.09 22.85 17.74
C ILE A 163 -17.59 24.29 17.83
N ILE A 164 -16.98 24.84 16.78
CA ILE A 164 -16.51 26.23 16.75
C ILE A 164 -17.68 27.20 16.93
N LEU A 165 -18.81 27.00 16.24
CA LEU A 165 -19.98 27.86 16.38
C LEU A 165 -20.59 27.74 17.79
N PHE A 166 -20.77 26.51 18.29
CA PHE A 166 -21.40 26.29 19.58
C PHE A 166 -20.54 26.80 20.75
N VAL A 167 -19.26 26.43 20.79
CA VAL A 167 -18.35 26.83 21.87
C VAL A 167 -17.96 28.31 21.73
N GLY A 168 -17.59 28.73 20.52
CA GLY A 168 -17.10 30.08 20.25
C GLY A 168 -18.18 31.14 20.40
N TYR A 169 -19.39 30.87 19.90
CA TYR A 169 -20.46 31.88 19.89
C TYR A 169 -21.40 31.79 21.10
N LEU A 170 -21.65 30.59 21.67
CA LEU A 170 -22.59 30.47 22.79
C LEU A 170 -21.88 30.36 24.15
N ILE A 171 -20.96 29.41 24.29
CA ILE A 171 -20.35 29.10 25.59
C ILE A 171 -19.44 30.22 26.08
N ILE A 172 -18.50 30.69 25.25
CA ILE A 172 -17.54 31.73 25.64
C ILE A 172 -18.25 33.04 26.04
N PRO A 173 -19.24 33.56 25.29
CA PRO A 173 -19.97 34.75 25.69
C PRO A 173 -20.80 34.56 26.97
N LEU A 174 -21.44 33.40 27.18
CA LEU A 174 -22.17 33.10 28.41
C LEU A 174 -21.25 33.12 29.64
N ILE A 175 -20.08 32.48 29.54
CA ILE A 175 -19.08 32.49 30.61
C ILE A 175 -18.59 33.92 30.87
N TYR A 176 -18.31 34.68 29.80
CA TYR A 176 -17.86 36.07 29.92
C TYR A 176 -18.90 36.96 30.64
N VAL A 177 -20.17 36.86 30.25
CA VAL A 177 -21.27 37.60 30.91
C VAL A 177 -21.46 37.14 32.36
N GLY A 178 -21.36 35.84 32.63
CA GLY A 178 -21.43 35.29 33.98
C GLY A 178 -20.33 35.84 34.91
N ILE A 179 -19.08 35.86 34.44
CA ILE A 179 -17.95 36.42 35.19
C ILE A 179 -18.12 37.93 35.40
N LYS A 180 -18.54 38.67 34.36
CA LYS A 180 -18.86 40.10 34.47
C LYS A 180 -19.94 40.36 35.52
N SER A 181 -21.03 39.59 35.50
CA SER A 181 -22.16 39.73 36.43
C SER A 181 -21.76 39.47 37.89
N LEU A 182 -20.97 38.41 38.11
CA LEU A 182 -20.41 38.09 39.42
C LEU A 182 -19.45 39.18 39.91
N SER A 183 -18.55 39.66 39.04
CA SER A 183 -17.62 40.74 39.38
C SER A 183 -18.34 42.01 39.80
N VAL A 184 -19.40 42.39 39.08
CA VAL A 184 -20.24 43.55 39.43
C VAL A 184 -20.92 43.33 40.79
N SER A 185 -21.50 42.15 41.02
CA SER A 185 -22.18 41.81 42.28
C SER A 185 -21.23 41.83 43.50
N PHE A 186 -20.00 41.33 43.35
CA PHE A 186 -18.97 41.39 44.40
C PHE A 186 -18.51 42.83 44.66
N SER A 187 -18.40 43.67 43.63
CA SER A 187 -18.07 45.09 43.81
C SER A 187 -19.18 45.88 44.51
N SER A 188 -20.46 45.55 44.26
CA SER A 188 -21.58 46.19 44.96
C SER A 188 -21.80 45.73 46.39
N LEU A 189 -21.29 44.55 46.77
CA LEU A 189 -21.34 44.02 48.14
C LEU A 189 -20.15 44.48 49.01
N SER A 190 -19.10 45.02 48.38
CA SER A 190 -17.90 45.55 49.06
C SER A 190 -17.88 47.08 49.18
N MET A 191 -18.92 47.76 48.66
CA MET A 191 -19.33 49.12 49.01
C MET A 191 -20.42 49.08 50.06
#